data_AF-A0A2N6SQ50-F1
#
_entry.id   AF-A0A2N6SQ50-F1
#
_cell.length_a   1.000
_cell.length_b   1.000
_cell.length_c   1.000
_cell.angle_alpha   90.00
_cell.angle_beta   90.00
_cell.angle_gamma   90.00
#
_symmetry.space_group_name_H-M   'P 1'
#
loop_
_entity.id
_entity.type
_entity.pdbx_description
1 polymer ?
#
loop_
_entity_poly.entity_id
_entity_poly.type
_entity_poly.pdbx_seq_one_letter_code
_entity_poly.pdbx_strand_id
1 'polypeptide(L)'
;MFKIIYRTVSSSLLPDFIAEAPFDQIAQVYLDHFETQINVGSYRTLKLSLLINLMRFKQGFFAQMNDEGAKRFVETMSAERKKKLKNIIEKDLGVPYSISFVTQFLGPIANTCYFLSQKDILNIFEQLPDMIGPQTYLFHFFEKIESNFDLEIPNRTEIIDALHVASYHSFLEIGNKGIAYEPSFCFNQSVKTMYPKFYQMIQEGLATYVEMMPYKSENNSHIIDDLTMVLFVTWKGLMLRLGEKLRSIKVLIISRNSLQHAKMIKDYIALNFSHRIQTTVYTDAIIDIDKIEKWILIL
;
A
#
# COMPACT_ATOMS: atom_id res chain seq x y z
N MET A 1 -25.67 7.39 -15.25
CA MET A 1 -25.41 5.95 -15.05
C MET A 1 -24.10 5.61 -15.76
N PHE A 2 -22.97 5.77 -15.07
CA PHE A 2 -21.64 5.56 -15.66
C PHE A 2 -21.30 4.08 -15.61
N LYS A 3 -21.25 3.44 -16.77
CA LYS A 3 -20.84 2.05 -16.95
C LYS A 3 -19.34 2.07 -17.25
N ILE A 4 -18.51 1.90 -16.22
CA ILE A 4 -17.07 1.70 -16.42
C ILE A 4 -16.90 0.30 -16.99
N ILE A 5 -16.62 0.22 -18.29
CA ILE A 5 -16.26 -1.02 -18.97
C ILE A 5 -14.78 -1.28 -18.63
N TYR A 6 -14.52 -2.17 -17.67
CA TYR A 6 -13.21 -2.80 -17.59
C TYR A 6 -13.04 -3.67 -18.83
N ARG A 7 -12.28 -3.15 -19.80
CA ARG A 7 -11.70 -3.97 -20.86
C ARG A 7 -10.64 -4.82 -20.16
N THR A 8 -10.97 -6.06 -19.80
CA THR A 8 -10.00 -7.07 -19.38
C THR A 8 -9.05 -7.27 -20.56
N VAL A 9 -7.90 -6.59 -20.52
CA VAL A 9 -6.77 -6.95 -21.35
C VAL A 9 -6.26 -8.27 -20.78
N SER A 10 -6.76 -9.36 -21.34
CA SER A 10 -6.15 -10.69 -21.28
C SER A 10 -4.85 -10.63 -22.07
N SER A 11 -3.82 -9.97 -21.53
CA SER A 11 -2.45 -10.17 -21.97
C SER A 11 -1.89 -11.28 -21.09
N SER A 12 -1.66 -12.46 -21.65
CA SER A 12 -0.85 -13.49 -21.00
C SER A 12 0.45 -12.85 -20.54
N LEU A 13 0.76 -13.03 -19.26
CA LEU A 13 1.95 -12.47 -18.62
C LEU A 13 3.15 -13.40 -18.75
N LEU A 14 2.87 -14.67 -19.05
CA LEU A 14 3.89 -15.67 -19.29
C LEU A 14 4.33 -15.62 -20.76
N PRO A 15 5.61 -15.90 -21.03
CA PRO A 15 6.04 -16.18 -22.39
C PRO A 15 5.10 -17.23 -23.03
N ASP A 16 4.78 -17.07 -24.31
CA ASP A 16 3.76 -17.86 -25.03
C ASP A 16 3.94 -19.40 -24.94
N PHE A 17 5.08 -19.88 -24.46
CA PHE A 17 5.41 -21.29 -24.27
C PHE A 17 5.07 -21.86 -22.87
N ILE A 18 4.52 -21.07 -21.95
CA ILE A 18 4.15 -21.54 -20.61
C ILE A 18 2.64 -21.37 -20.39
N ALA A 19 1.94 -22.48 -20.24
CA ALA A 19 0.52 -22.47 -19.90
C ALA A 19 0.31 -21.83 -18.51
N GLU A 20 -0.59 -20.84 -18.41
CA GLU A 20 -0.92 -20.17 -17.14
C GLU A 20 -1.79 -21.04 -16.21
N ALA A 21 -2.67 -21.86 -16.79
CA ALA A 21 -3.66 -22.66 -16.07
C ALA A 21 -3.12 -23.51 -14.90
N PRO A 22 -1.96 -24.19 -15.02
CA PRO A 22 -1.39 -24.95 -13.90
C PRO A 22 -1.03 -24.07 -12.69
N PHE A 23 -0.52 -22.86 -12.94
CA PHE A 23 -0.16 -21.91 -11.88
C PHE A 23 -1.40 -21.34 -11.19
N ASP A 24 -2.46 -21.05 -11.95
CA ASP A 24 -3.74 -20.61 -11.38
C ASP A 24 -4.31 -21.68 -10.44
N GLN A 25 -4.29 -22.96 -10.85
CA GLN A 25 -4.78 -24.07 -10.05
C GLN A 25 -3.94 -24.32 -8.80
N ILE A 26 -2.61 -24.22 -8.89
CA ILE A 26 -1.72 -24.36 -7.73
C ILE A 26 -1.93 -23.20 -6.75
N ALA A 27 -2.01 -21.96 -7.25
CA ALA A 27 -2.29 -20.79 -6.43
C ALA A 27 -3.63 -20.95 -5.68
N GLN A 28 -4.67 -21.45 -6.35
CA GLN A 28 -5.95 -21.77 -5.69
C GLN A 28 -5.80 -22.83 -4.60
N VAL A 29 -5.10 -23.94 -4.86
CA VAL A 29 -4.86 -24.98 -3.83
C VAL A 29 -4.14 -24.40 -2.61
N TYR A 30 -3.17 -23.51 -2.82
CA TYR A 30 -2.45 -22.84 -1.76
C TYR A 30 -3.38 -21.91 -0.94
N LEU A 31 -4.12 -21.03 -1.61
CA LEU A 31 -5.01 -20.08 -0.96
C LEU A 31 -6.18 -20.76 -0.23
N ASP A 32 -6.76 -21.79 -0.84
CA ASP A 32 -7.83 -22.59 -0.22
C ASP A 32 -7.34 -23.35 1.03
N HIS A 33 -6.06 -23.69 1.09
CA HIS A 33 -5.47 -24.38 2.24
C HIS A 33 -5.34 -23.46 3.44
N PHE A 34 -4.97 -22.21 3.22
CA PHE A 34 -4.82 -21.19 4.27
C PHE A 34 -6.06 -20.29 4.42
N GLU A 35 -7.16 -20.61 3.73
CA GLU A 35 -8.40 -19.81 3.71
C GLU A 35 -8.14 -18.31 3.46
N THR A 36 -7.13 -18.02 2.64
CA THR A 36 -6.64 -16.67 2.42
C THR A 36 -7.29 -16.06 1.19
N GLN A 37 -7.84 -14.85 1.34
CA GLN A 37 -8.25 -14.03 0.21
C GLN A 37 -7.17 -13.00 -0.11
N ILE A 38 -6.82 -12.89 -1.39
CA ILE A 38 -5.85 -11.90 -1.88
C ILE A 38 -6.43 -11.12 -3.06
N ASN A 39 -5.96 -9.88 -3.22
CA ASN A 39 -6.36 -9.05 -4.35
C ASN A 39 -5.67 -9.50 -5.66
N VAL A 40 -6.11 -8.92 -6.78
CA VAL A 40 -5.59 -9.25 -8.12
C VAL A 40 -4.08 -9.03 -8.26
N GLY A 41 -3.54 -7.98 -7.62
CA GLY A 41 -2.12 -7.67 -7.64
C GLY A 41 -1.29 -8.73 -6.93
N SER A 42 -1.66 -9.05 -5.69
CA SER A 42 -1.01 -10.12 -4.90
C SER A 42 -1.14 -11.49 -5.57
N TYR A 43 -2.28 -11.78 -6.21
CA TYR A 43 -2.46 -13.01 -6.98
C TYR A 43 -1.50 -13.09 -8.17
N ARG A 44 -1.30 -11.97 -8.87
CA ARG A 44 -0.32 -11.88 -9.95
C ARG A 44 1.10 -12.11 -9.43
N THR A 45 1.48 -11.52 -8.30
CA THR A 45 2.79 -11.73 -7.67
C THR A 45 3.01 -13.19 -7.30
N LEU A 46 2.01 -13.85 -6.70
CA LEU A 46 2.07 -15.28 -6.39
C LEU A 46 2.38 -16.12 -7.63
N LYS A 47 1.67 -15.89 -8.73
CA LYS A 47 1.90 -16.63 -9.98
C LYS A 47 3.29 -16.43 -10.54
N LEU A 48 3.79 -15.19 -10.54
CA LEU A 48 5.14 -14.89 -11.00
C LEU A 48 6.20 -15.58 -10.12
N SER A 49 6.02 -15.58 -8.81
CA SER A 49 6.93 -16.29 -7.89
C SER A 49 6.93 -17.80 -8.13
N LEU A 50 5.76 -18.41 -8.32
CA LEU A 50 5.65 -19.83 -8.66
C LEU A 50 6.39 -20.14 -9.96
N LEU A 51 6.17 -19.35 -11.00
CA LEU A 51 6.87 -19.50 -12.28
C LEU A 51 8.39 -19.44 -12.12
N ILE A 52 8.89 -18.38 -11.46
CA ILE A 52 10.33 -18.16 -11.26
C ILE A 52 10.94 -19.36 -10.52
N ASN A 53 10.26 -19.84 -9.47
CA ASN A 53 10.73 -20.98 -8.70
C ASN A 53 10.76 -22.28 -9.54
N LEU A 54 9.77 -22.50 -10.42
CA LEU A 54 9.80 -23.64 -11.36
C LEU A 54 10.97 -23.54 -12.32
N MET A 55 11.21 -22.36 -12.90
CA MET A 55 12.32 -22.15 -13.84
C MET A 55 13.67 -22.41 -13.16
N ARG A 56 13.87 -21.87 -11.96
CA ARG A 56 15.07 -22.10 -11.14
C ARG A 56 15.27 -23.58 -10.86
N PHE A 57 14.21 -24.27 -10.44
CA PHE A 57 14.25 -25.72 -10.18
C PHE A 57 14.67 -26.51 -11.43
N LYS A 58 14.05 -26.24 -12.59
CA LYS A 58 14.37 -26.91 -13.87
C LYS A 58 15.80 -26.64 -14.35
N GLN A 59 16.37 -25.49 -14.00
CA GLN A 59 17.74 -25.13 -14.31
C GLN A 59 18.77 -25.69 -13.30
N GLY A 60 18.31 -26.35 -12.23
CA GLY A 60 19.20 -26.88 -11.18
C GLY A 60 19.66 -25.85 -10.15
N PHE A 61 19.00 -24.68 -10.05
CA PHE A 61 19.30 -23.66 -9.07
C PHE A 61 18.45 -23.84 -7.80
N PHE A 62 19.05 -24.41 -6.76
CA PHE A 62 18.38 -24.72 -5.49
C PHE A 62 18.80 -23.75 -4.37
N ALA A 63 17.82 -23.30 -3.57
CA ALA A 63 18.06 -22.56 -2.35
C ALA A 63 18.39 -23.50 -1.18
N GLN A 64 19.28 -23.08 -0.28
CA GLN A 64 19.55 -23.80 0.96
C GLN A 64 18.37 -23.60 1.92
N MET A 65 17.49 -24.59 1.99
CA MET A 65 16.27 -24.55 2.80
C MET A 65 16.07 -25.89 3.49
N ASN A 66 15.47 -25.90 4.68
CA ASN A 66 15.03 -27.13 5.31
C ASN A 66 13.68 -27.59 4.72
N ASP A 67 13.44 -28.89 4.78
CA ASP A 67 12.19 -29.50 4.28
C ASP A 67 11.04 -29.44 5.31
N GLU A 68 11.28 -28.99 6.54
CA GLU A 68 10.28 -29.08 7.62
C GLU A 68 9.01 -28.28 7.31
N GLY A 69 9.16 -27.07 6.78
CA GLY A 69 8.03 -26.22 6.38
C GLY A 69 7.18 -26.89 5.29
N ALA A 70 7.82 -27.45 4.27
CA ALA A 70 7.13 -28.16 3.19
C ALA A 70 6.47 -29.46 3.67
N LYS A 71 7.12 -30.21 4.56
CA LYS A 71 6.53 -31.41 5.19
C LYS A 71 5.26 -31.03 5.94
N ARG A 72 5.33 -30.03 6.82
CA ARG A 72 4.17 -29.55 7.59
C ARG A 72 3.05 -29.04 6.69
N PHE A 73 3.38 -28.28 5.65
CA PHE A 73 2.42 -27.83 4.64
C PHE A 73 1.70 -29.02 4.00
N VAL A 74 2.46 -29.98 3.46
CA VAL A 74 1.89 -31.16 2.82
C VAL A 74 1.11 -32.01 3.81
N GLU A 75 1.55 -32.15 5.06
CA GLU A 75 0.87 -32.94 6.11
C GLU A 75 -0.49 -32.34 6.49
N THR A 76 -0.55 -31.02 6.66
CA THR A 76 -1.79 -30.31 7.05
C THR A 76 -2.84 -30.23 5.93
N MET A 77 -2.45 -30.38 4.67
CA MET A 77 -3.40 -30.40 3.54
C MET A 77 -4.38 -31.58 3.61
N SER A 78 -5.58 -31.41 3.04
CA SER A 78 -6.50 -32.55 2.85
C SER A 78 -5.97 -33.54 1.82
N ALA A 79 -6.38 -34.81 1.91
CA ALA A 79 -5.96 -35.85 0.96
C ALA A 79 -6.31 -35.48 -0.50
N GLU A 80 -7.47 -34.86 -0.72
CA GLU A 80 -7.91 -34.38 -2.04
C GLU A 80 -7.00 -33.28 -2.58
N ARG A 81 -6.65 -32.28 -1.76
CA ARG A 81 -5.76 -31.19 -2.14
C ARG A 81 -4.35 -31.70 -2.45
N LYS A 82 -3.81 -32.62 -1.65
CA LYS A 82 -2.50 -33.26 -1.92
C LYS A 82 -2.51 -33.98 -3.26
N LYS A 83 -3.57 -34.76 -3.55
CA LYS A 83 -3.71 -35.47 -4.83
C LYS A 83 -3.82 -34.51 -6.01
N LYS A 84 -4.59 -33.44 -5.88
CA LYS A 84 -4.72 -32.39 -6.90
C LYS A 84 -3.38 -31.72 -7.17
N LEU A 85 -2.68 -31.28 -6.13
CA LEU A 85 -1.36 -30.64 -6.23
C LEU A 85 -0.34 -31.56 -6.92
N LYS A 86 -0.26 -32.82 -6.48
CA LYS A 86 0.62 -33.83 -7.09
C LYS A 86 0.34 -34.00 -8.59
N ASN A 87 -0.93 -34.14 -8.97
CA ASN A 87 -1.32 -34.34 -10.37
C ASN A 87 -0.90 -33.15 -11.24
N ILE A 88 -1.13 -31.91 -10.79
CA ILE A 88 -0.78 -30.71 -11.55
C ILE A 88 0.75 -30.64 -11.72
N ILE A 89 1.51 -30.90 -10.65
CA ILE A 89 2.98 -30.86 -10.68
C ILE A 89 3.54 -31.91 -11.66
N GLU A 90 3.10 -33.15 -11.56
CA GLU A 90 3.67 -34.24 -12.36
C GLU A 90 3.22 -34.17 -13.83
N LYS A 91 1.94 -33.87 -14.09
CA LYS A 91 1.39 -33.90 -15.46
C LYS A 91 1.59 -32.59 -16.20
N ASP A 92 1.32 -31.46 -15.55
CA ASP A 92 1.25 -30.17 -16.22
C ASP A 92 2.58 -29.43 -16.14
N LEU A 93 3.29 -29.52 -15.01
CA LEU A 93 4.61 -28.89 -14.86
C LEU A 93 5.76 -29.81 -15.33
N GLY A 94 5.52 -31.12 -15.43
CA GLY A 94 6.49 -32.10 -15.92
C GLY A 94 7.70 -32.28 -15.00
N VAL A 95 7.50 -32.20 -13.69
CA VAL A 95 8.55 -32.40 -12.68
C VAL A 95 8.11 -33.42 -11.63
N PRO A 96 9.04 -34.21 -11.05
CA PRO A 96 8.67 -35.20 -10.04
C PRO A 96 8.14 -34.55 -8.76
N TYR A 97 6.98 -35.00 -8.29
CA TYR A 97 6.47 -34.56 -6.99
C TYR A 97 7.32 -35.15 -5.86
N SER A 98 7.98 -34.27 -5.10
CA SER A 98 8.73 -34.64 -3.91
C SER A 98 8.64 -33.52 -2.87
N ILE A 99 8.86 -33.84 -1.60
CA ILE A 99 8.93 -32.81 -0.55
C ILE A 99 10.01 -31.78 -0.89
N SER A 100 11.18 -32.22 -1.37
CA SER A 100 12.24 -31.31 -1.80
C SER A 100 11.81 -30.36 -2.92
N PHE A 101 11.06 -30.85 -3.92
CA PHE A 101 10.47 -29.98 -4.93
C PHE A 101 9.51 -28.96 -4.31
N VAL A 102 8.61 -29.40 -3.43
CA VAL A 102 7.66 -28.51 -2.74
C VAL A 102 8.41 -27.45 -1.91
N THR A 103 9.51 -27.82 -1.24
CA THR A 103 10.38 -26.88 -0.53
C THR A 103 10.96 -25.83 -1.47
N GLN A 104 11.51 -26.22 -2.62
CA GLN A 104 12.10 -25.27 -3.57
C GLN A 104 11.04 -24.41 -4.28
N PHE A 105 9.88 -24.98 -4.53
CA PHE A 105 8.83 -24.38 -5.33
C PHE A 105 7.92 -23.44 -4.51
N LEU A 106 7.48 -23.90 -3.33
CA LEU A 106 6.61 -23.14 -2.43
C LEU A 106 7.35 -22.57 -1.23
N GLY A 107 8.52 -23.09 -0.83
CA GLY A 107 9.25 -22.59 0.33
C GLY A 107 9.56 -21.09 0.26
N PRO A 108 10.04 -20.52 -0.87
CA PRO A 108 10.24 -19.07 -0.98
C PRO A 108 8.95 -18.26 -0.82
N ILE A 109 7.79 -18.86 -1.10
CA ILE A 109 6.47 -18.25 -0.96
C ILE A 109 5.92 -18.43 0.48
N ALA A 110 6.12 -19.60 1.08
CA ALA A 110 5.65 -19.93 2.41
C ALA A 110 6.48 -19.22 3.50
N ASN A 111 7.79 -19.12 3.32
CA ASN A 111 8.69 -18.49 4.27
C ASN A 111 8.56 -16.96 4.30
N THR A 112 8.01 -16.35 3.26
CA THR A 112 7.86 -14.90 3.19
C THR A 112 6.64 -14.41 3.95
N CYS A 113 5.80 -15.29 4.51
CA CYS A 113 4.54 -14.97 5.20
C CYS A 113 3.63 -13.99 4.43
N TYR A 114 3.94 -13.73 3.15
CA TYR A 114 3.37 -12.68 2.32
C TYR A 114 1.89 -12.91 2.02
N PHE A 115 1.45 -14.15 2.23
CA PHE A 115 0.10 -14.61 2.05
C PHE A 115 -0.58 -14.94 3.39
N LEU A 116 0.01 -14.59 4.53
CA LEU A 116 -0.71 -14.66 5.80
C LEU A 116 -1.79 -13.57 5.82
N SER A 117 -2.93 -13.87 6.46
CA SER A 117 -3.93 -12.83 6.69
C SER A 117 -3.39 -11.79 7.69
N GLN A 118 -3.92 -10.57 7.62
CA GLN A 118 -3.64 -9.54 8.63
C GLN A 118 -3.83 -10.08 10.05
N LYS A 119 -4.88 -10.88 10.27
CA LYS A 119 -5.18 -11.48 11.58
C LYS A 119 -4.08 -12.43 12.03
N ASP A 120 -3.54 -13.26 11.13
CA ASP A 120 -2.48 -14.21 11.49
C ASP A 120 -1.20 -13.48 11.89
N ILE A 121 -0.85 -12.41 11.17
CA ILE A 121 0.33 -11.60 11.48
C ILE A 121 0.15 -10.88 12.82
N LEU A 122 -1.03 -10.32 13.09
CA LEU A 122 -1.32 -9.69 14.38
C LEU A 122 -1.28 -10.71 15.52
N ASN A 123 -1.83 -11.91 15.34
CA ASN A 123 -1.74 -12.98 16.34
C ASN A 123 -0.29 -13.37 16.64
N ILE A 124 0.59 -13.37 15.63
CA ILE A 124 2.03 -13.59 15.84
C ILE A 124 2.61 -12.46 16.69
N PHE A 125 2.27 -11.21 16.40
CA PHE A 125 2.76 -10.06 17.17
C PHE A 125 2.26 -10.03 18.62
N GLU A 126 1.01 -10.41 18.86
CA GLU A 126 0.46 -10.51 20.22
C GLU A 126 1.22 -11.51 21.10
N GLN A 127 1.85 -12.53 20.48
CA GLN A 127 2.63 -13.54 21.19
C GLN A 127 4.09 -13.12 21.41
N LEU A 128 4.54 -12.01 20.82
CA LEU A 128 5.92 -11.53 20.91
C LEU A 128 6.04 -10.40 21.95
N PRO A 129 6.69 -10.63 23.10
CA PRO A 129 6.86 -9.59 24.13
C PRO A 129 7.55 -8.32 23.62
N ASP A 130 8.46 -8.47 22.66
CA ASP A 130 9.23 -7.36 22.07
C ASP A 130 8.36 -6.39 21.24
N MET A 131 7.11 -6.75 20.93
CA MET A 131 6.20 -5.92 20.13
C MET A 131 5.42 -4.87 20.96
N ILE A 132 5.41 -5.00 22.29
CA ILE A 132 4.72 -4.05 23.19
C ILE A 132 5.30 -2.63 23.03
N GLY A 133 6.63 -2.52 22.93
CA GLY A 133 7.34 -1.25 22.78
C GLY A 133 6.97 -0.53 21.47
N PRO A 134 7.19 -1.16 20.29
CA PRO A 134 6.80 -0.60 18.99
C PRO A 134 5.32 -0.20 18.91
N GLN A 135 4.41 -1.01 19.45
CA GLN A 135 2.97 -0.72 19.44
C GLN A 135 2.64 0.51 20.29
N THR A 136 3.19 0.58 21.51
CA THR A 136 3.00 1.74 22.40
C THR A 136 3.60 3.01 21.80
N TYR A 137 4.76 2.89 21.15
CA TYR A 137 5.39 3.99 20.43
C TYR A 137 4.48 4.58 19.35
N LEU A 138 3.90 3.73 18.48
CA LEU A 138 3.01 4.22 17.42
C LEU A 138 1.80 4.95 17.97
N PHE A 139 1.24 4.49 19.09
CA PHE A 139 0.10 5.17 19.72
C PHE A 139 0.45 6.60 20.11
N HIS A 140 1.56 6.81 20.83
CA HIS A 140 2.02 8.14 21.23
C HIS A 140 2.49 9.00 20.05
N PHE A 141 3.09 8.36 19.05
CA PHE A 141 3.45 9.04 17.82
C PHE A 141 2.23 9.64 17.12
N PHE A 142 1.12 8.90 17.05
CA PHE A 142 -0.14 9.41 16.51
C PHE A 142 -0.75 10.53 17.35
N GLU A 143 -0.71 10.46 18.69
CA GLU A 143 -1.13 11.58 19.56
C GLU A 143 -0.33 12.85 19.27
N LYS A 144 0.98 12.71 19.05
CA LYS A 144 1.85 13.83 18.68
C LYS A 144 1.48 14.42 17.32
N ILE A 145 1.11 13.59 16.34
CA ILE A 145 0.66 14.07 15.02
C ILE A 145 -0.64 14.86 15.15
N GLU A 146 -1.62 14.33 15.90
CA GLU A 146 -2.91 15.01 16.13
C GLU A 146 -2.70 16.40 16.72
N SER A 147 -1.87 16.50 17.76
CA SER A 147 -1.55 17.76 18.42
C SER A 147 -0.82 18.75 17.50
N ASN A 148 0.19 18.27 16.76
CA ASN A 148 1.04 19.15 15.94
C ASN A 148 0.35 19.69 14.69
N PHE A 149 -0.62 18.95 14.14
CA PHE A 149 -1.28 19.31 12.88
C PHE A 149 -2.77 19.60 13.02
N ASP A 150 -3.33 19.49 14.22
CA ASP A 150 -4.76 19.64 14.48
C ASP A 150 -5.57 18.75 13.51
N LEU A 151 -5.24 17.46 13.56
CA LEU A 151 -5.84 16.40 12.76
C LEU A 151 -6.50 15.39 13.70
N GLU A 152 -7.62 14.80 13.26
CA GLU A 152 -8.21 13.64 13.93
C GLU A 152 -7.77 12.34 13.24
N ILE A 153 -7.68 11.25 14.01
CA ILE A 153 -7.35 9.91 13.51
C ILE A 153 -8.48 8.94 13.86
N PRO A 154 -9.55 8.88 13.05
CA PRO A 154 -10.76 8.15 13.40
C PRO A 154 -10.55 6.62 13.39
N ASN A 155 -9.52 6.13 12.70
CA ASN A 155 -9.20 4.72 12.59
C ASN A 155 -7.77 4.39 13.05
N ARG A 156 -7.36 4.95 14.19
CA ARG A 156 -5.99 4.79 14.73
C ARG A 156 -5.54 3.33 14.83
N THR A 157 -6.35 2.46 15.44
CA THR A 157 -6.01 1.04 15.60
C THR A 157 -5.79 0.36 14.25
N GLU A 158 -6.65 0.63 13.27
CA GLU A 158 -6.53 0.07 11.91
C GLU A 158 -5.21 0.50 11.23
N ILE A 159 -4.79 1.76 11.43
CA ILE A 159 -3.53 2.25 10.88
C ILE A 159 -2.34 1.57 11.58
N ILE A 160 -2.37 1.45 12.91
CA ILE A 160 -1.31 0.78 13.68
C ILE A 160 -1.17 -0.67 13.24
N ASP A 161 -2.28 -1.40 13.14
CA ASP A 161 -2.31 -2.78 12.67
C ASP A 161 -1.76 -2.90 11.25
N ALA A 162 -2.15 -1.99 10.35
CA ALA A 162 -1.64 -1.97 8.98
C ALA A 162 -0.13 -1.70 8.92
N LEU A 163 0.41 -0.83 9.78
CA LEU A 163 1.85 -0.56 9.86
C LEU A 163 2.64 -1.75 10.39
N HIS A 164 2.11 -2.46 11.40
CA HIS A 164 2.70 -3.71 11.88
C HIS A 164 2.74 -4.77 10.79
N VAL A 165 1.63 -4.95 10.08
CA VAL A 165 1.53 -5.92 8.99
C VAL A 165 2.45 -5.55 7.83
N ALA A 166 2.49 -4.27 7.45
CA ALA A 166 3.33 -3.79 6.36
C ALA A 166 4.82 -3.87 6.70
N SER A 167 5.23 -3.55 7.92
CA SER A 167 6.65 -3.65 8.34
C SER A 167 7.14 -5.08 8.31
N TYR A 168 6.28 -6.04 8.66
CA TYR A 168 6.58 -7.47 8.53
C TYR A 168 6.75 -7.88 7.06
N HIS A 169 5.85 -7.43 6.19
CA HIS A 169 5.92 -7.72 4.76
C HIS A 169 7.14 -7.10 4.10
N SER A 170 7.40 -5.80 4.28
CA SER A 170 8.56 -5.12 3.72
C SER A 170 9.89 -5.71 4.22
N PHE A 171 9.90 -6.36 5.39
CA PHE A 171 11.05 -7.12 5.87
C PHE A 171 11.23 -8.46 5.11
N LEU A 172 10.15 -9.14 4.78
CA LEU A 172 10.15 -10.47 4.14
C LEU A 172 10.14 -10.42 2.60
N GLU A 173 9.83 -9.28 1.99
CA GLU A 173 9.70 -9.15 0.54
C GLU A 173 11.04 -9.25 -0.20
N ILE A 174 11.38 -10.47 -0.60
CA ILE A 174 12.28 -10.73 -1.73
C ILE A 174 11.45 -10.64 -3.01
N GLY A 175 11.36 -9.46 -3.63
CA GLY A 175 10.82 -9.32 -5.00
C GLY A 175 9.86 -8.17 -5.27
N ASN A 176 9.46 -7.38 -4.27
CA ASN A 176 8.69 -6.16 -4.49
C ASN A 176 9.57 -4.90 -4.58
N LYS A 177 10.89 -5.06 -4.38
CA LYS A 177 11.87 -4.03 -4.71
C LYS A 177 11.77 -3.77 -6.21
N GLY A 178 11.28 -2.59 -6.55
CA GLY A 178 11.24 -2.13 -7.92
C GLY A 178 12.60 -2.32 -8.57
N ILE A 179 12.70 -3.18 -9.58
CA ILE A 179 13.97 -3.34 -10.33
C ILE A 179 14.32 -2.01 -11.01
N ALA A 180 13.31 -1.31 -11.53
CA ALA A 180 13.45 -0.01 -12.18
C ALA A 180 12.42 1.03 -11.70
N TYR A 181 11.37 0.62 -10.99
CA TYR A 181 10.29 1.51 -10.55
C TYR A 181 9.82 1.12 -9.16
N GLU A 182 9.93 2.05 -8.22
CA GLU A 182 9.48 1.90 -6.85
C GLU A 182 8.25 2.80 -6.59
N PRO A 183 7.05 2.22 -6.49
CA PRO A 183 5.82 3.00 -6.33
C PRO A 183 5.80 3.87 -5.07
N SER A 184 6.30 3.33 -3.94
CA SER A 184 6.35 4.02 -2.66
C SER A 184 7.27 5.23 -2.72
N PHE A 185 8.44 5.12 -3.36
CA PHE A 185 9.33 6.25 -3.59
C PHE A 185 8.64 7.38 -4.39
N CYS A 186 8.01 7.07 -5.53
CA CYS A 186 7.32 8.08 -6.34
C CYS A 186 6.14 8.74 -5.60
N PHE A 187 5.39 7.94 -4.83
CA PHE A 187 4.33 8.43 -3.96
C PHE A 187 4.90 9.41 -2.91
N ASN A 188 5.99 9.01 -2.24
CA ASN A 188 6.62 9.81 -1.20
C ASN A 188 7.21 11.12 -1.71
N GLN A 189 7.80 11.14 -2.91
CA GLN A 189 8.24 12.41 -3.51
C GLN A 189 7.08 13.39 -3.74
N SER A 190 5.92 12.88 -4.14
CA SER A 190 4.72 13.69 -4.34
C SER A 190 4.20 14.25 -3.02
N VAL A 191 4.11 13.41 -1.99
CA VAL A 191 3.68 13.80 -0.64
C VAL A 191 4.65 14.79 -0.02
N LYS A 192 5.96 14.54 -0.09
CA LYS A 192 7.02 15.42 0.39
C LYS A 192 6.92 16.81 -0.23
N THR A 193 6.60 16.89 -1.52
CA THR A 193 6.43 18.16 -2.23
C THR A 193 5.19 18.90 -1.75
N MET A 194 4.06 18.22 -1.54
CA MET A 194 2.80 18.85 -1.14
C MET A 194 2.75 19.22 0.35
N TYR A 195 3.30 18.37 1.22
CA TYR A 195 3.17 18.47 2.68
C TYR A 195 4.53 18.25 3.39
N PRO A 196 5.56 19.07 3.12
CA PRO A 196 6.94 18.78 3.52
C PRO A 196 7.12 18.62 5.04
N LYS A 197 6.47 19.46 5.85
CA LYS A 197 6.56 19.38 7.32
C LYS A 197 5.88 18.13 7.88
N PHE A 198 4.71 17.79 7.34
CA PHE A 198 3.98 16.59 7.73
C PHE A 198 4.78 15.34 7.34
N TYR A 199 5.24 15.28 6.09
CA TYR A 199 6.07 14.21 5.58
C TYR A 199 7.33 13.98 6.42
N GLN A 200 8.05 15.04 6.78
CA GLN A 200 9.24 14.94 7.62
C GLN A 200 8.93 14.29 8.98
N MET A 201 7.87 14.74 9.64
CA MET A 201 7.47 14.17 10.93
C MET A 201 7.03 12.70 10.81
N ILE A 202 6.37 12.34 9.70
CA ILE A 202 6.02 10.94 9.40
C ILE A 202 7.28 10.09 9.25
N GLN A 203 8.24 10.53 8.43
CA GLN A 203 9.45 9.77 8.15
C GLN A 203 10.34 9.59 9.38
N GLU A 204 10.52 10.65 10.18
CA GLU A 204 11.28 10.57 11.44
C GLU A 204 10.63 9.59 12.43
N GLY A 205 9.30 9.64 12.57
CA GLY A 205 8.59 8.74 13.47
C GLY A 205 8.60 7.28 13.01
N LEU A 206 8.38 7.05 11.71
CA LEU A 206 8.46 5.71 11.14
C LEU A 206 9.88 5.15 11.17
N ALA A 207 10.92 5.98 11.05
CA ALA A 207 12.31 5.55 11.23
C ALA A 207 12.56 5.03 12.65
N THR A 208 12.14 5.78 13.67
CA THR A 208 12.24 5.32 15.07
C THR A 208 11.45 4.02 15.29
N TYR A 209 10.23 3.93 14.74
CA TYR A 209 9.44 2.71 14.82
C TYR A 209 10.16 1.50 14.23
N VAL A 210 10.72 1.63 13.01
CA VAL A 210 11.46 0.55 12.33
C VAL A 210 12.69 0.13 13.14
N GLU A 211 13.40 1.06 13.77
CA GLU A 211 14.55 0.74 14.64
C GLU A 211 14.16 -0.06 15.90
N MET A 212 12.92 0.06 16.37
CA MET A 212 12.40 -0.68 17.51
C MET A 212 11.92 -2.09 17.15
N MET A 213 11.76 -2.41 15.85
CA MET A 213 11.28 -3.72 15.43
C MET A 213 12.33 -4.81 15.72
N PRO A 214 11.90 -6.03 16.09
CA PRO A 214 12.82 -7.11 16.46
C PRO A 214 13.62 -7.66 15.27
N TYR A 215 13.24 -7.29 14.04
CA TYR A 215 13.88 -7.69 12.80
C TYR A 215 14.57 -6.50 12.14
N LYS A 216 15.84 -6.69 11.73
CA LYS A 216 16.67 -5.63 11.14
C LYS A 216 16.95 -5.92 9.67
N SER A 217 16.57 -4.99 8.79
CA SER A 217 16.91 -5.04 7.37
C SER A 217 18.18 -4.24 7.11
N GLU A 218 18.96 -4.65 6.10
CA GLU A 218 20.10 -3.85 5.61
C GLU A 218 19.64 -2.54 4.94
N ASN A 219 18.36 -2.41 4.62
CA ASN A 219 17.84 -1.25 3.89
C ASN A 219 16.51 -0.74 4.50
N ASN A 220 16.64 -0.06 5.64
CA ASN A 220 15.52 0.50 6.38
C ASN A 220 14.80 1.65 5.65
N SER A 221 15.47 2.35 4.72
CA SER A 221 14.84 3.49 4.01
C SER A 221 13.66 3.05 3.13
N HIS A 222 13.75 1.91 2.46
CA HIS A 222 12.62 1.40 1.67
C HIS A 222 11.45 0.99 2.54
N ILE A 223 11.71 0.36 3.69
CA ILE A 223 10.67 0.00 4.65
C ILE A 223 9.94 1.26 5.11
N ILE A 224 10.68 2.31 5.46
CA ILE A 224 10.08 3.60 5.85
C ILE A 224 9.23 4.19 4.72
N ASP A 225 9.69 4.06 3.48
CA ASP A 225 8.95 4.55 2.32
C ASP A 225 7.64 3.81 2.09
N ASP A 226 7.65 2.48 2.19
CA ASP A 226 6.45 1.64 2.10
C ASP A 226 5.47 1.93 3.24
N LEU A 227 5.98 2.01 4.47
CA LEU A 227 5.17 2.35 5.65
C LEU A 227 4.54 3.74 5.54
N THR A 228 5.26 4.70 4.94
CA THR A 228 4.71 6.03 4.67
C THR A 228 3.53 5.94 3.72
N MET A 229 3.67 5.19 2.62
CA MET A 229 2.56 4.97 1.69
C MET A 229 1.37 4.28 2.37
N VAL A 230 1.61 3.22 3.17
CA VAL A 230 0.58 2.49 3.92
C VAL A 230 -0.18 3.40 4.88
N LEU A 231 0.53 4.26 5.61
CA LEU A 231 -0.09 5.24 6.51
C LEU A 231 -1.06 6.15 5.75
N PHE A 232 -0.63 6.70 4.61
CA PHE A 232 -1.45 7.64 3.84
C PHE A 232 -2.70 7.00 3.24
N VAL A 233 -2.60 5.76 2.75
CA VAL A 233 -3.76 5.08 2.14
C VAL A 233 -4.74 4.54 3.19
N THR A 234 -4.25 4.22 4.38
CA THR A 234 -5.08 3.65 5.46
C THR A 234 -5.77 4.72 6.29
N TRP A 235 -5.18 5.91 6.43
CA TRP A 235 -5.73 6.96 7.27
C TRP A 235 -6.96 7.63 6.63
N LYS A 236 -8.13 7.35 7.21
CA LYS A 236 -9.42 7.83 6.70
C LYS A 236 -9.49 9.35 6.72
N GLY A 237 -9.65 9.95 5.55
CA GLY A 237 -9.83 11.39 5.38
C GLY A 237 -8.55 12.22 5.51
N LEU A 238 -7.37 11.61 5.63
CA LEU A 238 -6.10 12.33 5.80
C LEU A 238 -5.89 13.37 4.69
N MET A 239 -6.01 12.96 3.42
CA MET A 239 -5.78 13.85 2.28
C MET A 239 -6.78 15.01 2.21
N LEU A 240 -8.02 14.80 2.67
CA LEU A 240 -9.01 15.87 2.75
C LEU A 240 -8.61 16.89 3.81
N ARG A 241 -8.29 16.42 5.02
CA ARG A 241 -7.92 17.28 6.16
C ARG A 241 -6.62 18.04 5.92
N LEU A 242 -5.59 17.36 5.39
CA LEU A 242 -4.37 18.04 4.96
C LEU A 242 -4.65 19.07 3.86
N GLY A 243 -5.56 18.75 2.93
CA GLY A 243 -6.00 19.65 1.87
C GLY A 243 -6.77 20.88 2.38
N GLU A 244 -7.59 20.75 3.41
CA GLU A 244 -8.29 21.87 4.06
C GLU A 244 -7.34 22.83 4.77
N LYS A 245 -6.18 22.32 5.23
CA LYS A 245 -5.12 23.13 5.85
C LYS A 245 -4.23 23.84 4.81
N LEU A 246 -4.27 23.44 3.53
CA LEU A 246 -3.64 24.22 2.46
C LEU A 246 -4.42 25.53 2.29
N ARG A 247 -3.70 26.66 2.21
CA ARG A 247 -4.32 27.99 2.06
C ARG A 247 -5.31 27.97 0.90
N SER A 248 -6.58 28.29 1.18
CA SER A 248 -7.58 28.48 0.14
C SER A 248 -7.12 29.61 -0.78
N ILE A 249 -7.20 29.38 -2.10
CA ILE A 249 -6.87 30.41 -3.09
C ILE A 249 -7.90 31.53 -2.93
N LYS A 250 -7.45 32.73 -2.57
CA LYS A 250 -8.32 33.89 -2.44
C LYS A 250 -8.51 34.53 -3.81
N VAL A 251 -9.76 34.69 -4.25
CA VAL A 251 -10.11 35.28 -5.55
C VAL A 251 -11.00 36.49 -5.33
N LEU A 252 -10.56 37.65 -5.81
CA LEU A 252 -11.36 38.87 -5.84
C LEU A 252 -12.09 38.97 -7.18
N ILE A 253 -13.42 39.14 -7.14
CA ILE A 253 -14.28 39.24 -8.31
C ILE A 253 -14.70 40.70 -8.50
N ILE A 254 -14.36 41.26 -9.65
CA ILE A 254 -14.73 42.61 -10.08
C ILE A 254 -15.53 42.50 -11.37
N SER A 255 -16.71 43.14 -11.42
CA SER A 255 -17.60 43.13 -12.57
C SER A 255 -17.89 44.55 -13.02
N ARG A 256 -17.68 44.83 -14.30
CA ARG A 256 -18.08 46.12 -14.91
C ARG A 256 -19.59 46.22 -15.16
N ASN A 257 -20.31 45.10 -15.17
CA ASN A 257 -21.74 45.06 -15.53
C ASN A 257 -22.63 45.49 -14.37
N SER A 258 -22.57 44.74 -13.27
CA SER A 258 -23.32 44.98 -12.05
C SER A 258 -22.78 44.16 -10.89
N LEU A 259 -23.16 44.52 -9.67
CA LEU A 259 -22.88 43.74 -8.46
C LEU A 259 -23.56 42.36 -8.51
N GLN A 260 -24.74 42.26 -9.10
CA GLN A 260 -25.46 40.99 -9.28
C GLN A 260 -24.70 40.05 -10.21
N HIS A 261 -24.10 40.58 -11.29
CA HIS A 261 -23.25 39.79 -12.17
C HIS A 261 -22.00 39.26 -11.44
N ALA A 262 -21.36 40.07 -10.57
CA ALA A 262 -20.25 39.60 -9.74
C ALA A 262 -20.67 38.51 -8.73
N LYS A 263 -21.84 38.65 -8.10
CA LYS A 263 -22.40 37.64 -7.19
C LYS A 263 -22.74 36.34 -7.92
N MET A 264 -23.32 36.41 -9.12
CA MET A 264 -23.57 35.23 -9.95
C MET A 264 -22.25 34.51 -10.30
N ILE A 265 -21.20 35.24 -10.66
CA ILE A 265 -19.86 34.64 -10.92
C ILE A 265 -19.30 34.00 -9.65
N LYS A 266 -19.46 34.65 -8.48
CA LYS A 266 -19.07 34.08 -7.18
C LYS A 266 -19.75 32.73 -6.96
N ASP A 267 -21.06 32.66 -7.16
CA ASP A 267 -21.84 31.43 -6.97
C ASP A 267 -21.44 30.35 -7.98
N TYR A 268 -21.15 30.74 -9.23
CA TYR A 268 -20.65 29.83 -10.25
C TYR A 268 -19.27 29.25 -9.89
N ILE A 269 -18.36 30.06 -9.35
CA ILE A 269 -17.05 29.57 -8.89
C ILE A 269 -17.21 28.65 -7.69
N ALA A 270 -18.04 29.02 -6.70
CA ALA A 270 -18.29 28.18 -5.53
C ALA A 270 -18.86 26.80 -5.90
N LEU A 271 -19.74 26.75 -6.91
CA LEU A 271 -20.32 25.51 -7.44
C LEU A 271 -19.26 24.58 -8.06
N ASN A 272 -18.26 25.13 -8.77
CA ASN A 272 -17.35 24.35 -9.60
C ASN A 272 -15.99 24.03 -8.95
N PHE A 273 -15.53 24.85 -7.99
CA PHE A 273 -14.16 24.78 -7.46
C PHE A 273 -14.05 24.36 -5.99
N SER A 274 -15.15 23.85 -5.41
CA SER A 274 -15.26 23.39 -4.02
C SER A 274 -14.72 24.39 -2.98
N HIS A 275 -14.46 23.93 -1.75
CA HIS A 275 -13.99 24.75 -0.61
C HIS A 275 -12.54 25.26 -0.76
N ARG A 276 -11.87 24.98 -1.88
CA ARG A 276 -10.47 25.35 -2.13
C ARG A 276 -10.29 26.80 -2.59
N ILE A 277 -11.37 27.45 -3.06
CA ILE A 277 -11.35 28.86 -3.47
C ILE A 277 -12.22 29.70 -2.54
N GLN A 278 -11.59 30.67 -1.88
CA GLN A 278 -12.31 31.71 -1.14
C GLN A 278 -12.55 32.91 -2.06
N THR A 279 -13.79 33.08 -2.49
CA THR A 279 -14.19 34.18 -3.38
C THR A 279 -14.78 35.36 -2.61
N THR A 280 -14.29 36.56 -2.89
CA THR A 280 -14.85 37.83 -2.40
C THR A 280 -15.26 38.70 -3.59
N VAL A 281 -16.35 39.46 -3.45
CA VAL A 281 -16.80 40.43 -4.46
C VAL A 281 -16.37 41.82 -4.05
N TYR A 282 -15.78 42.59 -4.97
CA TYR A 282 -15.47 44.00 -4.74
C TYR A 282 -16.75 44.84 -4.79
N THR A 283 -17.03 45.59 -3.72
CA THR A 283 -18.29 46.34 -3.56
C THR A 283 -18.14 47.85 -3.67
N ASP A 284 -16.91 48.37 -3.63
CA ASP A 284 -16.67 49.81 -3.67
C ASP A 284 -16.92 50.38 -5.07
N ALA A 285 -17.43 51.61 -5.13
CA ALA A 285 -17.78 52.27 -6.40
C ALA A 285 -16.56 52.70 -7.23
N ILE A 286 -15.42 52.89 -6.59
CA ILE A 286 -14.16 53.33 -7.22
C ILE A 286 -13.12 52.25 -6.96
N ILE A 287 -12.45 51.80 -8.02
CA ILE A 287 -11.35 50.84 -7.92
C ILE A 287 -10.16 51.56 -7.28
N ASP A 288 -9.80 51.11 -6.09
CA ASP A 288 -8.66 51.57 -5.32
C ASP A 288 -7.58 50.48 -5.34
N ILE A 289 -6.47 50.75 -6.02
CA ILE A 289 -5.35 49.80 -6.20
C ILE A 289 -4.70 49.50 -4.86
N ASP A 290 -4.53 50.48 -3.97
CA ASP A 290 -3.91 50.29 -2.66
C ASP A 290 -4.78 49.39 -1.77
N LYS A 291 -6.11 49.50 -1.89
CA LYS A 291 -7.04 48.55 -1.25
C LYS A 291 -6.93 47.15 -1.86
N ILE A 292 -6.79 47.02 -3.18
CA ILE A 292 -6.67 45.72 -3.85
C ILE A 292 -5.34 45.04 -3.52
N GLU A 293 -4.24 45.79 -3.42
CA GLU A 293 -2.94 45.26 -3.00
C GLU A 293 -2.99 44.69 -1.58
N LYS A 294 -3.77 45.28 -0.68
CA LYS A 294 -4.03 44.69 0.65
C LYS A 294 -4.76 43.35 0.59
N TRP A 295 -5.52 43.06 -0.47
CA TRP A 295 -6.11 41.72 -0.69
C TRP A 295 -5.08 40.72 -1.23
N ILE A 296 -4.07 41.19 -1.96
CA ILE A 296 -2.97 40.38 -2.52
C ILE A 296 -1.89 40.10 -1.44
N LEU A 297 -1.66 41.03 -0.51
CA LEU A 297 -0.59 40.95 0.50
C LEU A 297 -0.95 40.10 1.74
N ILE A 298 -2.17 39.58 1.87
CA ILE A 298 -2.55 38.57 2.91
C ILE A 298 -2.37 37.14 2.35
N LEU A 299 -1.41 36.98 1.42
CA LEU A 299 -0.95 35.70 0.85
C LEU A 299 0.25 35.12 1.60
#